data_AF-A0A497T1C8-F1
#
_entry.id   AF-A0A497T1C8-F1
#
_cell.length_a   1.000
_cell.length_b   1.000
_cell.length_c   1.000
_cell.angle_alpha   90.00
_cell.angle_beta   90.00
_cell.angle_gamma   90.00
#
_symmetry.space_group_name_H-M   'P 1'
#
loop_
_entity.id
_entity.type
_entity.pdbx_description
1 polymer ?
#
loop_
_entity_poly.entity_id
_entity_poly.type
_entity_poly.pdbx_seq_one_letter_code
_entity_poly.pdbx_strand_id
1 'polypeptide(L)' 'MSGDLFGSFLKRRFGLKPGDPAPLLDQLDFVFGSLLSLSLFFPIKPEWVLWLVVLTPLLHWISSFLGFRLKLKSRPW' A
#
# COMPACT_ATOMS: atom_id res chain seq x y z
N MET A 1 -6.23 5.25 5.17
CA MET A 1 -7.33 4.87 6.09
C MET A 1 -8.49 4.21 5.37
N SER A 2 -9.34 4.90 4.60
CA SER A 2 -10.49 4.24 3.94
C SER A 2 -10.07 3.15 2.94
N GLY A 3 -8.99 3.39 2.19
CA GLY A 3 -8.38 2.40 1.31
C GLY A 3 -7.92 1.15 2.07
N ASP A 4 -7.17 1.33 3.15
CA ASP A 4 -6.60 0.27 3.99
C ASP A 4 -7.70 -0.58 4.66
N LEU A 5 -8.80 0.05 5.06
CA LEU A 5 -9.98 -0.64 5.58
C LEU A 5 -10.63 -1.52 4.50
N PHE A 6 -10.78 -0.98 3.29
CA PHE A 6 -11.32 -1.72 2.15
C PHE A 6 -10.40 -2.87 1.73
N GLY A 7 -9.09 -2.63 1.63
CA GLY A 7 -8.08 -3.65 1.37
C GLY A 7 -8.10 -4.73 2.45
N SER A 8 -8.19 -4.35 3.72
CA SER A 8 -8.33 -5.29 4.84
C SER A 8 -9.60 -6.12 4.78
N PHE A 9 -10.74 -5.52 4.41
CA PHE A 9 -11.98 -6.25 4.17
C PHE A 9 -11.82 -7.28 3.05
N LEU A 10 -11.25 -6.88 1.90
CA LEU A 10 -10.99 -7.80 0.78
C LEU A 10 -10.08 -8.95 1.20
N LYS A 11 -8.99 -8.67 1.93
CA LYS A 11 -8.10 -9.71 2.46
C LYS A 11 -8.86 -10.75 3.30
N ARG A 12 -9.80 -10.32 4.14
CA ARG A 12 -10.64 -11.25 4.92
C ARG A 12 -11.58 -12.08 4.04
N ARG A 13 -12.12 -11.52 2.95
CA ARG A 13 -12.95 -12.26 1.99
C ARG A 13 -12.18 -13.30 1.21
N PHE A 14 -10.89 -13.05 0.94
CA PHE A 14 -9.98 -14.02 0.33
C PHE A 14 -9.39 -15.04 1.31
N GLY A 15 -9.80 -15.02 2.59
CA GLY A 15 -9.36 -15.99 3.59
C GLY A 15 -7.95 -15.73 4.16
N LEU A 16 -7.30 -14.61 3.83
CA LEU A 16 -6.03 -14.22 4.44
C LEU A 16 -6.25 -13.89 5.91
N LYS A 17 -5.39 -14.35 6.81
CA LYS A 17 -5.47 -14.06 8.25
C LYS A 17 -4.96 -12.64 8.56
N PRO A 18 -5.37 -12.03 9.69
CA PRO A 18 -4.76 -10.78 10.14
C PRO A 18 -3.23 -10.91 10.22
N GLY A 19 -2.52 -9.98 9.58
CA GLY A 19 -1.05 -10.00 9.50
C GLY A 19 -0.46 -10.79 8.33
N ASP A 20 -1.26 -11.55 7.58
CA ASP A 20 -0.78 -12.17 6.34
C ASP A 20 -0.52 -11.09 5.29
N PRO A 21 0.62 -11.14 4.58
CA PRO A 21 0.95 -10.16 3.57
C PRO A 21 0.09 -10.37 2.32
N ALA A 22 -0.37 -9.26 1.74
CA ALA A 22 -0.94 -9.20 0.40
C ALA A 22 -0.10 -8.19 -0.43
N PRO A 23 1.01 -8.65 -1.05
CA PRO A 23 1.87 -7.78 -1.85
C PRO A 23 1.09 -6.99 -2.89
N LEU A 24 1.53 -5.77 -3.19
CA LEU A 24 0.84 -4.76 -4.01
C LEU A 24 -0.46 -4.23 -3.40
N LEU A 25 -1.34 -5.09 -2.88
CA LEU A 25 -2.58 -4.65 -2.24
C LEU A 25 -2.28 -3.82 -1.01
N ASP A 26 -1.44 -4.32 -0.09
CA ASP A 26 -1.05 -3.63 1.15
C ASP A 26 -0.24 -2.34 0.91
N GLN A 27 0.29 -2.17 -0.30
CA GLN A 27 1.12 -1.02 -0.67
C GLN A 27 0.31 0.04 -1.39
N LEU A 28 -0.70 -0.36 -2.15
CA LEU A 28 -1.45 0.53 -3.03
C LEU A 28 -2.88 0.79 -2.55
N ASP A 29 -3.41 0.04 -1.60
CA ASP A 29 -4.77 0.23 -1.06
C ASP A 29 -4.99 1.66 -0.55
N PHE A 30 -4.05 2.20 0.24
CA PHE A 30 -4.11 3.57 0.73
C PHE A 30 -3.97 4.59 -0.42
N VAL A 31 -3.12 4.31 -1.41
CA VAL A 31 -2.88 5.17 -2.57
C VAL A 31 -4.17 5.31 -3.38
N PHE A 32 -4.78 4.19 -3.76
CA PHE A 32 -6.03 4.18 -4.51
C PHE A 32 -7.18 4.81 -3.72
N GLY A 33 -7.32 4.50 -2.44
CA GLY A 33 -8.34 5.12 -1.59
C GLY A 33 -8.19 6.64 -1.50
N SER A 34 -6.94 7.13 -1.40
CA SER A 34 -6.64 8.57 -1.31
C SER A 34 -6.85 9.27 -2.64
N LEU A 35 -6.39 8.69 -3.75
CA LEU A 35 -6.59 9.23 -5.10
C LEU A 35 -8.07 9.29 -5.47
N LEU A 36 -8.83 8.23 -5.19
CA LEU A 36 -10.27 8.23 -5.42
C LEU A 36 -10.96 9.35 -4.63
N SER A 37 -10.64 9.48 -3.34
CA SER A 37 -11.21 10.52 -2.49
C SER A 37 -10.83 11.93 -2.97
N LEU A 38 -9.57 12.14 -3.35
CA LEU A 38 -9.07 13.43 -3.84
C LEU A 38 -9.69 13.81 -5.18
N SER A 39 -9.93 12.83 -6.06
CA SER A 39 -10.49 13.04 -7.41
C SER A 39 -11.90 13.64 -7.39
N LEU A 40 -12.62 13.50 -6.27
CA LEU A 40 -13.95 14.11 -6.08
C LEU A 40 -13.89 15.64 -5.96
N PHE A 41 -12.73 16.18 -5.59
CA PHE A 41 -12.55 17.61 -5.33
C PHE A 41 -11.59 18.27 -6.31
N PHE A 42 -10.61 17.52 -6.85
CA PHE A 42 -9.56 18.07 -7.71
C PHE A 42 -9.24 17.15 -8.89
N PRO A 43 -8.91 17.70 -10.08
CA PRO A 43 -8.40 16.90 -11.18
C PRO A 43 -7.03 16.33 -10.83
N ILE A 44 -6.86 15.03 -11.06
CA ILE A 44 -5.60 14.34 -10.79
C ILE A 44 -4.80 14.18 -12.08
N LYS A 45 -3.55 14.61 -12.06
CA LYS A 45 -2.64 14.44 -13.19
C LYS A 45 -2.22 12.97 -13.31
N PRO A 46 -2.26 12.37 -14.51
CA PRO A 46 -1.80 11.00 -14.72
C PRO A 46 -0.36 10.75 -14.26
N GLU A 47 0.51 11.76 -14.39
CA GLU A 47 1.89 11.71 -13.91
C GLU A 47 1.98 11.43 -12.40
N TRP A 48 1.10 12.03 -11.60
CA TRP A 48 1.10 11.83 -10.14
C TRP A 48 0.69 10.41 -9.78
N VAL A 49 -0.30 9.87 -10.49
CA VAL A 49 -0.74 8.48 -10.31
C VAL A 49 0.40 7.52 -10.63
N LEU A 50 1.10 7.74 -11.75
CA LEU A 50 2.25 6.93 -12.14
C LEU A 50 3.34 6.96 -11.07
N TRP A 51 3.73 8.15 -10.61
CA TRP A 51 4.75 8.28 -9.56
C TRP A 51 4.31 7.61 -8.26
N LEU A 52 3.07 7.76 -7.83
CA LEU A 52 2.58 7.14 -6.60
C LEU A 52 2.51 5.62 -6.70
N VAL A 53 2.07 5.08 -7.83
CA VAL A 53 1.98 3.62 -8.04
C VAL A 53 3.36 2.97 -8.14
N VAL A 54 4.37 3.68 -8.65
CA VAL A 54 5.75 3.16 -8.77
C VAL A 54 6.55 3.38 -7.49
N LEU A 55 6.56 4.60 -6.95
CA LEU A 55 7.41 4.96 -5.81
C LEU A 55 6.93 4.32 -4.52
N THR A 56 5.62 4.19 -4.30
CA THR A 56 5.09 3.60 -3.06
C THR A 56 5.59 2.17 -2.80
N PRO A 57 5.40 1.19 -3.71
CA PRO A 57 5.90 -0.16 -3.49
C PRO A 57 7.43 -0.22 -3.44
N LEU A 58 8.12 0.63 -4.21
CA LEU A 58 9.58 0.71 -4.21
C LEU A 58 10.12 1.19 -2.86
N LEU A 59 9.58 2.28 -2.33
CA LEU A 59 9.93 2.82 -1.02
C LEU A 59 9.55 1.85 0.10
N HIS A 60 8.40 1.19 -0.01
CA HIS A 60 8.00 0.18 0.95
C HIS A 60 8.97 -0.99 1.00
N TRP A 61 9.38 -1.52 -0.17
CA TRP A 61 10.35 -2.61 -0.22
C TRP A 61 11.73 -2.20 0.31
N ILE A 62 12.22 -1.01 -0.06
CA ILE A 62 13.51 -0.49 0.44
C ILE A 62 13.47 -0.34 1.96
N SER A 63 12.42 0.28 2.50
CA SER A 63 12.29 0.50 3.94
C SER A 63 12.14 -0.80 4.72
N SER A 64 11.35 -1.76 4.22
CA SER A 64 11.23 -3.10 4.83
C SER A 64 12.54 -3.87 4.77
N PHE A 65 13.27 -3.82 3.65
CA PHE A 65 14.59 -4.45 3.53
C PHE A 65 15.61 -3.84 4.50
N LEU A 66 15.71 -2.51 4.58
CA LEU A 66 16.59 -1.83 5.52
C LEU A 66 16.23 -2.17 6.97
N GLY A 67 14.93 -2.17 7.31
CA GLY A 67 14.46 -2.56 8.64
C GLY A 67 14.85 -4.00 9.01
N PHE A 68 14.77 -4.93 8.06
CA PHE A 68 15.21 -6.30 8.25
C PHE A 68 16.73 -6.42 8.42
N ARG A 69 17.51 -5.74 7.58
CA ARG A 69 18.99 -5.74 7.64
C ARG A 69 19.52 -5.14 8.94
N LEU A 70 18.85 -4.13 9.47
CA LEU A 70 19.16 -3.51 10.77
C LEU A 70 18.61 -4.32 11.96
N LYS A 71 17.99 -5.49 11.73
CA LYS A 71 17.33 -6.34 12.75
C LYS A 71 16.21 -5.61 13.51
N LEU A 72 15.66 -4.54 12.95
CA LEU A 72 14.49 -3.82 13.49
C LEU A 72 13.19 -4.53 13.15
N LYS A 73 13.18 -5.30 12.05
CA LYS A 73 12.10 -6.20 11.66
C LYS A 73 12.60 -7.65 11.63
N SER A 74 11.73 -8.58 12.00
CA SER A 74 11.98 -10.03 11.87
C SER A 74 11.80 -10.56 10.45
N ARG A 75 11.13 -9.80 9.57
CA ARG A 75 10.79 -10.18 8.19
C ARG A 75 11.08 -9.02 7.21
N PRO A 76 11.51 -9.30 5.97
CA PRO A 76 11.90 -8.30 4.98
C PRO A 76 10.75 -7.69 4.16
N TRP A 77 9.49 -7.95 4.52
CA TRP A 77 8.31 -7.34 3.91
C TRP A 77 7.63 -6.34 4.83
#